data_AF-A0AAV5XTD2-F1
#
_entry.id   AF-A0AAV5XTD2-F1
#
_cell.length_a   1.000
_cell.length_b   1.000
_cell.length_c   1.000
_cell.angle_alpha   90.00
_cell.angle_beta   90.00
_cell.angle_gamma   90.00
#
_symmetry.space_group_name_H-M   'P 1'
#
loop_
_entity.id
_entity.type
_entity.pdbx_description
1 polymer ?
#
loop_
_entity_poly.entity_id
_entity_poly.type
_entity_poly.pdbx_seq_one_letter_code
_entity_poly.pdbx_strand_id
1 'polypeptide(L)'
;MDYSLTAVLGVGFLMGIRHAMEPDHVAAVSTFVSQQRSVLRSCLLGTFWGIGHTSALLIASLAVITFKVTIPPQVEKAIETVVALVLILLGGHVLLRSLSDVHLHQHEHSHDGDSHSHVHVHVGAQDAHGHIHLLRMGRWPLLVGVLHGLAGSAALMLLIVATIPSPVAALFYVLVFGIGSTGGMLALSGLIGLPFVATAGRSRMAHVAIQAVAGGVSMIIGVIALWSLRGT
;
A
#
# COMPACT_ATOMS: atom_id res chain seq x y z
N MET A 1 2.29 -30.66 -21.85
CA MET A 1 2.42 -29.29 -21.34
C MET A 1 3.75 -28.76 -21.84
N ASP A 2 3.75 -27.67 -22.59
CA ASP A 2 5.00 -27.05 -23.03
C ASP A 2 5.76 -26.55 -21.80
N TYR A 3 6.90 -27.17 -21.51
CA TYR A 3 7.75 -26.79 -20.38
C TYR A 3 8.14 -25.30 -20.43
N SER A 4 8.21 -24.73 -21.63
CA SER A 4 8.43 -23.29 -21.87
C SER A 4 7.31 -22.42 -21.29
N LEU A 5 6.03 -22.75 -21.52
CA LEU A 5 4.91 -21.95 -21.01
C LEU A 5 4.83 -22.03 -19.48
N THR A 6 5.02 -23.22 -18.91
CA THR A 6 5.00 -23.40 -17.45
C THR A 6 6.13 -22.61 -16.79
N ALA A 7 7.33 -22.59 -17.38
CA ALA A 7 8.45 -21.79 -16.89
C ALA A 7 8.16 -20.28 -16.98
N VAL A 8 7.59 -19.81 -18.09
CA VAL A 8 7.20 -18.40 -18.26
C VAL A 8 6.16 -17.96 -17.21
N LEU A 9 5.15 -18.79 -16.96
CA LEU A 9 4.15 -18.51 -15.92
C LEU A 9 4.75 -18.56 -14.51
N GLY A 10 5.65 -19.52 -14.23
CA GLY A 10 6.37 -19.59 -12.97
C GLY A 10 7.24 -18.35 -12.72
N VAL A 11 7.95 -17.87 -13.74
CA VAL A 11 8.70 -16.60 -13.67
C VAL A 11 7.74 -15.43 -13.46
N GLY A 12 6.61 -15.38 -14.17
CA GLY A 12 5.58 -14.34 -13.98
C GLY A 12 5.09 -14.27 -12.54
N PHE A 13 4.82 -15.42 -11.91
CA PHE A 13 4.40 -15.49 -10.51
C PHE A 13 5.48 -14.94 -9.55
N LEU A 14 6.73 -15.39 -9.71
CA LEU A 14 7.86 -14.95 -8.88
C LEU A 14 8.15 -13.45 -9.07
N MET A 15 8.06 -12.97 -10.30
CA MET A 15 8.20 -11.54 -10.61
C MET A 15 7.06 -10.72 -9.99
N GLY A 16 5.84 -11.25 -9.95
CA GLY A 16 4.72 -10.64 -9.24
C GLY A 16 5.01 -10.49 -7.74
N ILE A 17 5.51 -11.54 -7.08
CA ILE A 17 5.91 -11.49 -5.66
C ILE A 17 7.02 -10.44 -5.46
N ARG A 18 8.06 -10.46 -6.30
CA ARG A 18 9.16 -9.50 -6.24
C ARG A 18 8.66 -8.07 -6.40
N HIS A 19 7.75 -7.84 -7.35
CA HIS A 19 7.18 -6.52 -7.62
C HIS A 19 6.44 -5.97 -6.39
N ALA A 20 5.68 -6.80 -5.68
CA ALA A 20 5.04 -6.40 -4.44
C ALA A 20 6.03 -5.97 -3.32
N MET A 21 7.30 -6.36 -3.42
CA MET A 21 8.37 -5.99 -2.48
C MET A 21 9.15 -4.74 -2.91
N GLU A 22 8.70 -4.06 -3.96
CA GLU A 22 9.36 -2.83 -4.40
C GLU A 22 9.25 -1.71 -3.36
N PRO A 23 10.23 -0.79 -3.31
CA PRO A 23 10.32 0.19 -2.23
C PRO A 23 9.08 1.07 -2.08
N ASP A 24 8.47 1.46 -3.19
CA ASP A 24 7.22 2.21 -3.25
C ASP A 24 6.05 1.42 -2.65
N HIS A 25 6.00 0.11 -2.91
CA HIS A 25 4.97 -0.76 -2.38
C HIS A 25 5.13 -1.00 -0.88
N VAL A 26 6.35 -1.31 -0.45
CA VAL A 26 6.72 -1.45 0.97
C VAL A 26 6.39 -0.17 1.74
N ALA A 27 6.71 1.01 1.16
CA ALA A 27 6.39 2.31 1.73
C ALA A 27 4.87 2.51 1.90
N ALA A 28 4.10 2.34 0.83
CA ALA A 28 2.66 2.51 0.85
C ALA A 28 1.98 1.57 1.86
N VAL A 29 2.32 0.27 1.82
CA VAL A 29 1.79 -0.73 2.75
C VAL A 29 2.11 -0.36 4.19
N SER A 30 3.36 0.03 4.46
CA SER A 30 3.79 0.44 5.80
C SER A 30 2.89 1.55 6.35
N THR A 31 2.53 2.55 5.54
CA THR A 31 1.60 3.60 5.97
C THR A 31 0.18 3.09 6.25
N PHE A 32 -0.37 2.20 5.42
CA PHE A 32 -1.71 1.63 5.63
C PHE A 32 -1.79 0.74 6.87
N VAL A 33 -0.83 -0.17 7.04
CA VAL A 33 -0.84 -1.15 8.13
C VAL A 33 -0.43 -0.52 9.46
N SER A 34 0.29 0.61 9.43
CA SER A 34 0.68 1.34 10.63
C SER A 34 -0.50 1.80 11.49
N GLN A 35 -1.67 1.98 10.86
CA GLN A 35 -2.90 2.39 11.54
C GLN A 35 -3.76 1.20 11.98
N GLN A 36 -3.34 -0.05 11.71
CA GLN A 36 -4.11 -1.24 12.01
C GLN A 36 -3.62 -1.91 13.30
N ARG A 37 -4.59 -2.35 14.12
CA ARG A 37 -4.34 -3.12 15.35
C ARG A 37 -4.61 -4.63 15.18
N SER A 38 -4.77 -5.09 13.95
CA SER A 38 -5.05 -6.50 13.65
C SER A 38 -4.31 -6.92 12.38
N VAL A 39 -3.58 -8.03 12.47
CA VAL A 39 -2.83 -8.61 11.34
C VAL A 39 -3.78 -8.99 10.20
N LEU A 40 -4.94 -9.57 10.53
CA LEU A 40 -5.95 -9.92 9.53
C LEU A 40 -6.42 -8.68 8.76
N ARG A 41 -6.63 -7.55 9.44
CA ARG A 41 -7.00 -6.29 8.78
C ARG A 41 -5.86 -5.81 7.88
N SER A 42 -4.62 -5.90 8.32
CA SER A 42 -3.45 -5.56 7.49
C SER A 42 -3.40 -6.42 6.22
N CYS A 43 -3.58 -7.74 6.32
CA CYS A 43 -3.64 -8.65 5.18
C CYS A 43 -4.79 -8.30 4.22
N LEU A 44 -5.98 -7.99 4.76
CA LEU A 44 -7.15 -7.62 3.94
C LEU A 44 -6.93 -6.31 3.19
N LEU A 45 -6.35 -5.28 3.83
CA LEU A 45 -6.01 -4.02 3.16
C LEU A 45 -5.01 -4.27 2.02
N GLY A 46 -3.96 -5.06 2.26
CA GLY A 46 -3.01 -5.48 1.24
C GLY A 46 -3.66 -6.24 0.08
N THR A 47 -4.65 -7.08 0.39
CA THR A 47 -5.40 -7.84 -0.63
C THR A 47 -6.26 -6.92 -1.50
N PHE A 48 -7.03 -6.00 -0.91
CA PHE A 48 -7.85 -5.06 -1.69
C PHE A 48 -6.99 -4.14 -2.56
N TRP A 49 -5.86 -3.69 -2.03
CA TRP A 49 -4.87 -2.92 -2.78
C TRP A 49 -4.29 -3.73 -3.95
N GLY A 50 -3.87 -4.97 -3.70
CA GLY A 50 -3.36 -5.89 -4.73
C GLY A 50 -4.36 -6.23 -5.83
N ILE A 51 -5.65 -6.37 -5.47
CA ILE A 51 -6.74 -6.54 -6.44
C ILE A 51 -6.88 -5.30 -7.33
N GLY A 52 -6.87 -4.10 -6.73
CA GLY A 52 -6.93 -2.85 -7.50
C GLY A 52 -5.74 -2.70 -8.46
N HIS A 53 -4.54 -2.98 -7.96
CA HIS A 53 -3.29 -2.99 -8.72
C HIS A 53 -3.35 -3.98 -9.90
N THR A 54 -3.70 -5.23 -9.63
CA THR A 54 -3.84 -6.27 -10.65
C THR A 54 -4.90 -5.90 -11.68
N SER A 55 -5.99 -5.27 -11.27
CA SER A 55 -7.04 -4.81 -12.19
C SER A 55 -6.53 -3.75 -13.16
N ALA A 56 -5.75 -2.78 -12.68
CA ALA A 56 -5.12 -1.77 -13.54
C ALA A 56 -4.15 -2.41 -14.54
N LEU A 57 -3.32 -3.37 -14.10
CA LEU A 57 -2.42 -4.12 -14.98
C LEU A 57 -3.17 -4.92 -16.05
N LEU A 58 -4.26 -5.59 -15.68
CA LEU A 58 -5.10 -6.33 -16.63
C LEU A 58 -5.72 -5.41 -17.67
N ILE A 59 -6.25 -4.25 -17.26
CA ILE A 59 -6.84 -3.27 -18.18
C ILE A 59 -5.77 -2.73 -19.13
N ALA A 60 -4.60 -2.34 -18.62
CA ALA A 60 -3.52 -1.84 -19.47
C ALA A 60 -2.98 -2.92 -20.42
N SER A 61 -2.81 -4.15 -19.92
CA SER A 61 -2.37 -5.28 -20.75
C SER A 61 -3.37 -5.60 -21.84
N LEU A 62 -4.67 -5.58 -21.54
CA LEU A 62 -5.71 -5.76 -22.54
C LEU A 62 -5.65 -4.68 -23.63
N ALA A 63 -5.40 -3.42 -23.24
CA ALA A 63 -5.22 -2.33 -24.19
C ALA A 63 -3.98 -2.52 -25.07
N VAL A 64 -2.84 -2.90 -24.48
CA VAL A 64 -1.59 -3.20 -25.21
C VAL A 64 -1.79 -4.37 -26.19
N ILE A 65 -2.41 -5.45 -25.75
CA ILE A 65 -2.67 -6.65 -26.57
C ILE A 65 -3.63 -6.32 -27.73
N THR A 66 -4.69 -5.56 -27.47
CA THR A 66 -5.75 -5.29 -28.46
C THR A 66 -5.34 -4.22 -29.46
N PHE A 67 -4.82 -3.10 -28.98
CA PHE A 67 -4.52 -1.93 -29.81
C PHE A 67 -3.06 -1.87 -30.27
N LYS A 68 -2.19 -2.77 -29.76
CA LYS A 68 -0.73 -2.74 -30.00
C LYS A 68 -0.10 -1.39 -29.65
N VAL A 69 -0.69 -0.72 -28.66
CA VAL A 69 -0.24 0.60 -28.18
C VAL A 69 0.93 0.40 -27.23
N THR A 70 1.97 1.20 -27.41
CA THR A 70 3.04 1.36 -26.41
C THR A 70 2.69 2.50 -25.48
N ILE A 71 2.98 2.36 -24.18
CA ILE A 71 2.76 3.45 -23.23
C ILE A 71 3.77 4.55 -23.52
N PRO A 72 3.34 5.79 -23.84
CA PRO A 72 4.27 6.88 -24.08
C PRO A 72 5.04 7.22 -22.79
N PRO A 73 6.34 7.58 -22.88
CA PRO A 73 7.14 7.93 -21.70
C PRO A 73 6.52 9.06 -20.85
N GLN A 74 5.76 9.96 -21.47
CA GLN A 74 5.06 11.04 -20.76
C GLN A 74 3.95 10.52 -19.85
N VAL A 75 3.26 9.45 -20.24
CA VAL A 75 2.19 8.83 -19.45
C VAL A 75 2.80 8.07 -18.27
N GLU A 76 3.87 7.31 -18.52
CA GLU A 76 4.64 6.63 -17.46
C GLU A 76 5.14 7.63 -16.42
N LYS A 77 5.83 8.70 -16.87
CA LYS A 77 6.31 9.77 -16.00
C LYS A 77 5.19 10.45 -15.21
N ALA A 78 4.02 10.66 -15.82
CA ALA A 78 2.87 11.24 -15.13
C ALA A 78 2.34 10.30 -14.02
N ILE A 79 2.24 9.01 -14.30
CA ILE A 79 1.81 7.99 -13.33
C ILE A 79 2.81 7.90 -12.17
N GLU A 80 4.11 7.84 -12.47
CA GLU A 80 5.17 7.84 -11.44
C GLU A 80 5.16 9.11 -10.59
N THR A 81 4.90 10.27 -11.21
CA THR A 81 4.75 11.54 -10.48
C THR A 81 3.57 11.47 -9.50
N VAL A 82 2.43 10.96 -9.96
CA VAL A 82 1.23 10.81 -9.12
C VAL A 82 1.50 9.85 -7.97
N VAL A 83 2.16 8.71 -8.20
CA VAL A 83 2.53 7.77 -7.15
C VAL A 83 3.51 8.39 -6.15
N ALA A 84 4.53 9.10 -6.62
CA ALA A 84 5.47 9.80 -5.75
C ALA A 84 4.75 10.80 -4.82
N LEU A 85 3.81 11.57 -5.36
CA LEU A 85 2.96 12.48 -4.57
C LEU A 85 2.08 11.72 -3.57
N VAL A 86 1.48 10.59 -3.96
CA VAL A 86 0.69 9.75 -3.06
C VAL A 86 1.55 9.24 -1.89
N LEU A 87 2.79 8.80 -2.12
CA LEU A 87 3.71 8.37 -1.05
C LEU A 87 4.06 9.50 -0.08
N ILE A 88 4.29 10.72 -0.60
CA ILE A 88 4.54 11.92 0.22
C ILE A 88 3.31 12.23 1.08
N LEU A 89 2.11 12.24 0.48
CA LEU A 89 0.87 12.57 1.18
C LEU A 89 0.51 11.51 2.23
N LEU A 90 0.65 10.22 1.92
CA LEU A 90 0.42 9.13 2.87
C LEU A 90 1.39 9.20 4.05
N GLY A 91 2.68 9.40 3.77
CA GLY A 91 3.70 9.51 4.82
C GLY A 91 3.49 10.73 5.71
N GLY A 92 3.18 11.89 5.11
CA GLY A 92 2.84 13.12 5.82
C GLY A 92 1.58 12.97 6.68
N HIS A 93 0.55 12.30 6.16
CA HIS A 93 -0.67 12.01 6.92
C HIS A 93 -0.39 11.14 8.15
N VAL A 94 0.43 10.10 8.03
CA VAL A 94 0.84 9.26 9.18
C VAL A 94 1.62 10.07 10.21
N LEU A 95 2.54 10.94 9.78
CA LEU A 95 3.32 11.79 10.69
C LEU A 95 2.44 12.79 11.43
N LEU A 96 1.61 13.55 10.71
CA LEU A 96 0.71 14.53 11.31
C LEU A 96 -0.24 13.87 12.30
N ARG A 97 -0.79 12.70 11.94
CA ARG A 97 -1.67 11.94 12.83
C ARG A 97 -0.94 11.46 14.09
N SER A 98 0.23 10.85 13.91
CA SER A 98 1.07 10.33 15.00
C SER A 98 1.47 11.44 15.99
N LEU A 99 1.72 12.65 15.50
CA LEU A 99 1.98 13.84 16.32
C LEU A 99 0.71 14.40 16.99
N SER A 100 -0.42 14.41 16.29
CA SER A 100 -1.71 14.88 16.84
C SER A 100 -2.29 13.94 17.89
N ASP A 101 -1.94 12.65 17.82
CA ASP A 101 -2.22 11.66 18.85
C ASP A 101 -1.36 11.91 20.10
N VAL A 102 -0.58 12.99 20.20
CA VAL A 102 0.12 13.47 21.40
C VAL A 102 -0.62 14.67 22.02
N HIS A 103 -1.91 14.52 22.32
CA HIS A 103 -2.59 15.46 23.22
C HIS A 103 -2.36 15.05 24.68
N LEU A 104 -1.74 15.96 25.44
CA LEU A 104 -1.74 15.99 26.91
C LEU A 104 -3.05 16.66 27.35
N HIS A 105 -4.10 15.89 27.58
CA HIS A 105 -5.38 16.41 28.08
C HIS A 105 -5.45 16.54 29.61
N GLN A 106 -5.28 17.70 30.27
CA GLN A 106 -5.48 17.88 31.73
C GLN A 106 -6.98 17.95 32.14
N HIS A 107 -7.45 17.17 33.13
CA HIS A 107 -8.78 17.16 33.76
C HIS A 107 -8.74 17.49 35.26
N GLU A 108 -9.43 18.55 35.66
CA GLU A 108 -9.67 18.92 37.05
C GLU A 108 -10.67 17.98 37.75
N HIS A 109 -10.22 17.31 38.83
CA HIS A 109 -11.07 16.65 39.82
C HIS A 109 -11.03 17.46 41.11
N SER A 110 -12.18 17.63 41.75
CA SER A 110 -12.26 18.13 43.13
C SER A 110 -12.54 16.97 44.08
N HIS A 111 -11.68 16.78 45.07
CA HIS A 111 -11.98 15.94 46.22
C HIS A 111 -11.88 16.82 47.47
N ASP A 112 -12.89 16.74 48.34
CA ASP A 112 -12.91 17.42 49.65
C ASP A 112 -12.80 18.96 49.62
N GLY A 113 -13.31 19.59 48.56
CA GLY A 113 -13.40 21.05 48.47
C GLY A 113 -12.18 21.75 47.87
N ASP A 114 -11.13 21.00 47.50
CA ASP A 114 -9.99 21.51 46.72
C ASP A 114 -10.00 20.94 45.29
N SER A 115 -9.92 21.81 44.28
CA SER A 115 -9.87 21.45 42.86
C SER A 115 -8.43 21.21 42.40
N HIS A 116 -8.13 20.07 41.77
CA HIS A 116 -6.82 19.77 41.21
C HIS A 116 -6.90 19.11 39.82
N SER A 117 -6.00 19.47 38.89
CA SER A 117 -6.07 19.06 37.47
C SER A 117 -5.08 17.96 37.04
N HIS A 118 -5.63 16.86 36.53
CA HIS A 118 -5.00 15.62 36.07
C HIS A 118 -5.36 15.20 34.66
N VAL A 119 -4.37 14.84 33.86
CA VAL A 119 -4.56 14.58 32.45
C VAL A 119 -5.25 13.25 32.04
N HIS A 120 -6.44 13.26 31.41
CA HIS A 120 -7.05 12.09 30.72
C HIS A 120 -7.08 12.23 29.19
N VAL A 121 -6.46 11.28 28.50
CA VAL A 121 -6.50 11.17 27.05
C VAL A 121 -7.77 10.42 26.61
N HIS A 122 -8.70 11.11 25.93
CA HIS A 122 -9.78 10.45 25.21
C HIS A 122 -9.27 9.91 23.86
N VAL A 123 -9.07 8.59 23.77
CA VAL A 123 -8.96 7.88 22.49
C VAL A 123 -10.19 7.01 22.32
N GLY A 124 -11.10 7.43 21.45
CA GLY A 124 -12.19 6.56 20.98
C GLY A 124 -13.54 7.25 20.98
N ALA A 125 -14.18 7.27 19.82
CA ALA A 125 -15.61 7.41 19.74
C ALA A 125 -16.26 6.29 20.57
N GLN A 126 -17.29 6.67 21.32
CA GLN A 126 -18.13 5.84 22.16
C GLN A 126 -18.54 4.52 21.49
N ASP A 127 -18.76 3.51 22.34
CA ASP A 127 -19.33 2.21 22.01
C ASP A 127 -20.44 2.30 20.95
N ALA A 128 -20.12 1.78 19.77
CA ALA A 128 -21.10 1.24 18.86
C ALA A 128 -20.55 -0.11 18.40
N HIS A 129 -21.34 -1.17 18.59
CA HIS A 129 -21.18 -2.41 17.83
C HIS A 129 -21.35 -2.10 16.34
N GLY A 130 -20.31 -1.57 15.71
CA GLY A 130 -20.30 -1.17 14.32
C GLY A 130 -19.98 -2.37 13.45
N HIS A 131 -20.99 -2.93 12.80
CA HIS A 131 -20.80 -3.90 11.74
C HIS A 131 -19.71 -3.42 10.76
N ILE A 132 -18.73 -4.28 10.53
CA ILE A 132 -17.60 -3.99 9.64
C ILE A 132 -18.13 -3.97 8.20
N HIS A 133 -18.28 -2.80 7.61
CA HIS A 133 -18.51 -2.69 6.17
C HIS A 133 -17.19 -2.95 5.43
N LEU A 134 -16.96 -4.22 5.07
CA LEU A 134 -15.80 -4.67 4.28
C LEU A 134 -15.57 -3.80 3.03
N LEU A 135 -16.66 -3.39 2.37
CA LEU A 135 -16.66 -2.48 1.23
C LEU A 135 -16.10 -1.08 1.55
N ARG A 136 -16.39 -0.53 2.74
CA ARG A 136 -15.94 0.82 3.14
C ARG A 136 -14.46 0.83 3.52
N MET A 137 -13.96 -0.29 4.02
CA MET A 137 -12.54 -0.51 4.37
C MET A 137 -11.69 -0.77 3.11
N GLY A 138 -12.20 -1.59 2.18
CA GLY A 138 -11.46 -2.00 0.98
C GLY A 138 -11.39 -0.97 -0.15
N ARG A 139 -12.36 -0.03 -0.23
CA ARG A 139 -12.43 0.94 -1.35
C ARG A 139 -11.19 1.81 -1.49
N TRP A 140 -10.63 2.30 -0.39
CA TRP A 140 -9.48 3.21 -0.41
C TRP A 140 -8.20 2.48 -0.84
N PRO A 141 -7.83 1.35 -0.21
CA PRO A 141 -6.75 0.51 -0.72
C PRO A 141 -6.97 0.12 -2.17
N LEU A 142 -8.17 -0.31 -2.58
CA LEU A 142 -8.42 -0.69 -3.97
C LEU A 142 -8.15 0.46 -4.96
N LEU A 143 -8.62 1.68 -4.66
CA LEU A 143 -8.38 2.85 -5.51
C LEU A 143 -6.90 3.22 -5.58
N VAL A 144 -6.19 3.20 -4.45
CA VAL A 144 -4.74 3.42 -4.44
C VAL A 144 -4.05 2.33 -5.24
N GLY A 145 -4.58 1.10 -5.23
CA GLY A 145 -4.06 -0.02 -5.99
C GLY A 145 -4.18 0.23 -7.48
N VAL A 146 -5.36 0.65 -7.93
CA VAL A 146 -5.60 1.03 -9.33
C VAL A 146 -4.64 2.14 -9.76
N LEU A 147 -4.49 3.18 -8.94
CA LEU A 147 -3.59 4.31 -9.22
C LEU A 147 -2.12 3.89 -9.29
N HIS A 148 -1.70 3.02 -8.36
CA HIS A 148 -0.33 2.53 -8.25
C HIS A 148 0.00 1.44 -9.27
N GLY A 149 -1.03 0.79 -9.84
CA GLY A 149 -0.94 -0.36 -10.73
C GLY A 149 0.00 -0.22 -11.91
N LEU A 150 0.12 0.99 -12.47
CA LEU A 150 0.91 1.24 -13.67
C LEU A 150 2.27 1.89 -13.38
N ALA A 151 2.61 2.14 -12.11
CA ALA A 151 3.87 2.74 -11.73
C ALA A 151 4.98 1.71 -11.55
N GLY A 152 6.24 2.18 -11.57
CA GLY A 152 7.41 1.35 -11.30
C GLY A 152 7.58 0.25 -12.34
N SER A 153 7.90 -0.98 -11.91
CA SER A 153 8.24 -2.06 -12.85
C SER A 153 7.05 -2.67 -13.62
N ALA A 154 5.84 -2.11 -13.49
CA ALA A 154 4.71 -2.44 -14.33
C ALA A 154 5.02 -2.27 -15.83
N ALA A 155 5.84 -1.27 -16.20
CA ALA A 155 6.29 -1.07 -17.58
C ALA A 155 7.12 -2.27 -18.09
N LEU A 156 7.99 -2.84 -17.25
CA LEU A 156 8.77 -4.03 -17.59
C LEU A 156 7.87 -5.26 -17.77
N MET A 157 6.85 -5.40 -16.94
CA MET A 157 5.85 -6.47 -17.08
C MET A 157 5.09 -6.33 -18.41
N LEU A 158 4.65 -5.12 -18.76
CA LEU A 158 3.97 -4.85 -20.03
C LEU A 158 4.89 -5.06 -21.24
N LEU A 159 6.19 -4.82 -21.11
CA LEU A 159 7.17 -5.16 -22.13
C LEU A 159 7.23 -6.67 -22.36
N ILE A 160 7.22 -7.48 -21.30
CA ILE A 160 7.17 -8.94 -21.40
C ILE A 160 5.88 -9.37 -22.13
N VAL A 161 4.73 -8.81 -21.73
CA VAL A 161 3.43 -9.05 -22.39
C VAL A 161 3.49 -8.78 -23.90
N ALA A 162 4.14 -7.69 -24.32
CA ALA A 162 4.29 -7.33 -25.73
C ALA A 162 5.18 -8.29 -26.54
N THR A 163 6.06 -9.06 -25.87
CA THR A 163 6.91 -10.06 -26.53
C THR A 163 6.27 -11.44 -26.67
N ILE A 164 5.16 -11.70 -25.98
CA ILE A 164 4.46 -12.99 -26.03
C ILE A 164 3.59 -13.05 -27.30
N PRO A 165 3.84 -13.98 -28.25
CA PRO A 165 3.11 -14.00 -29.52
C PRO A 165 1.62 -14.35 -29.39
N SER A 166 1.25 -15.12 -28.37
CA SER A 166 -0.12 -15.57 -28.13
C SER A 166 -0.85 -14.63 -27.17
N PRO A 167 -1.93 -13.94 -27.62
CA PRO A 167 -2.72 -13.06 -26.75
C PRO A 167 -3.26 -13.76 -25.50
N VAL A 168 -3.66 -15.03 -25.65
CA VAL A 168 -4.17 -15.84 -24.54
C VAL A 168 -3.06 -16.14 -23.53
N ALA A 169 -1.86 -16.51 -24.01
CA ALA A 169 -0.71 -16.76 -23.14
C ALA A 169 -0.27 -15.47 -22.40
N ALA A 170 -0.34 -14.32 -23.07
CA ALA A 170 -0.04 -13.03 -22.49
C ALA A 170 -1.03 -12.66 -21.37
N LEU A 171 -2.34 -12.90 -21.58
CA LEU A 171 -3.35 -12.72 -20.52
C LEU A 171 -3.11 -13.66 -19.33
N PHE A 172 -2.78 -14.93 -19.57
CA PHE A 172 -2.43 -15.85 -18.48
C PHE A 172 -1.18 -15.39 -17.72
N TYR A 173 -0.18 -14.86 -18.41
CA TYR A 173 1.01 -14.30 -17.76
C TYR A 173 0.63 -13.15 -16.81
N VAL A 174 -0.21 -12.21 -17.26
CA VAL A 174 -0.67 -11.09 -16.43
C VAL A 174 -1.49 -11.56 -15.23
N LEU A 175 -2.38 -12.54 -15.42
CA LEU A 175 -3.16 -13.11 -14.32
C LEU A 175 -2.26 -13.78 -13.28
N VAL A 176 -1.29 -14.58 -13.71
CA VAL A 176 -0.36 -15.27 -12.80
C VAL A 176 0.57 -14.27 -12.10
N PHE A 177 1.06 -13.25 -12.80
CA PHE A 177 1.78 -12.13 -12.22
C PHE A 177 0.92 -11.41 -11.17
N GLY A 178 -0.33 -11.10 -11.49
CA GLY A 178 -1.27 -10.44 -10.60
C GLY A 178 -1.61 -11.25 -9.35
N ILE A 179 -1.74 -12.57 -9.47
CA ILE A 179 -1.90 -13.47 -8.33
C ILE A 179 -0.64 -13.45 -7.45
N GLY A 180 0.55 -13.50 -8.05
CA GLY A 180 1.81 -13.38 -7.33
C GLY A 180 1.95 -12.03 -6.60
N SER A 181 1.62 -10.93 -7.27
CA SER A 181 1.64 -9.57 -6.71
C SER A 181 0.63 -9.41 -5.58
N THR A 182 -0.63 -9.81 -5.78
CA THR A 182 -1.68 -9.75 -4.74
C THR A 182 -1.33 -10.61 -3.54
N GLY A 183 -0.83 -11.84 -3.77
CA GLY A 183 -0.34 -12.72 -2.70
C GLY A 183 0.86 -12.14 -1.96
N GLY A 184 1.79 -11.51 -2.69
CA GLY A 184 2.93 -10.79 -2.13
C GLY A 184 2.49 -9.63 -1.25
N MET A 185 1.56 -8.79 -1.71
CA MET A 185 1.02 -7.66 -0.94
C MET A 185 0.25 -8.13 0.30
N LEU A 186 -0.52 -9.22 0.22
CA LEU A 186 -1.17 -9.85 1.37
C LEU A 186 -0.14 -10.24 2.43
N ALA A 187 0.88 -11.01 2.02
CA ALA A 187 1.92 -11.51 2.93
C ALA A 187 2.75 -10.36 3.53
N LEU A 188 3.17 -9.42 2.70
CA LEU A 188 3.94 -8.24 3.10
C LEU A 188 3.16 -7.37 4.09
N SER A 189 1.87 -7.14 3.84
CA SER A 189 1.03 -6.35 4.74
C SER A 189 0.84 -7.03 6.10
N GLY A 190 0.68 -8.36 6.11
CA GLY A 190 0.66 -9.13 7.35
C GLY A 190 1.96 -9.00 8.13
N LEU A 191 3.10 -9.21 7.46
CA LEU A 191 4.43 -9.19 8.05
C LEU A 191 4.80 -7.81 8.61
N ILE A 192 4.65 -6.76 7.81
CA ILE A 192 4.91 -5.37 8.22
C ILE A 192 3.91 -4.95 9.32
N GLY A 193 2.69 -5.49 9.32
CA GLY A 193 1.68 -5.23 10.34
C GLY A 193 2.05 -5.72 11.75
N LEU A 194 2.85 -6.79 11.86
CA LEU A 194 3.20 -7.41 13.16
C LEU A 194 3.75 -6.43 14.21
N PRO A 195 4.80 -5.63 13.92
CA PRO A 195 5.32 -4.66 14.89
C PRO A 195 4.30 -3.60 15.30
N PHE A 196 3.40 -3.19 14.41
CA PHE A 196 2.34 -2.24 14.73
C PHE A 196 1.30 -2.82 15.70
N VAL A 197 0.87 -4.05 15.46
CA VAL A 197 -0.04 -4.76 16.36
C VAL A 197 0.60 -5.02 17.72
N ALA A 198 1.87 -5.45 17.74
CA ALA A 198 2.58 -5.76 18.97
C ALA A 198 2.83 -4.53 19.86
N THR A 199 3.07 -3.36 19.27
CA THR A 199 3.32 -2.13 20.01
C THR A 199 2.05 -1.39 20.41
N ALA A 200 0.95 -1.53 19.66
CA ALA A 200 -0.30 -0.80 19.88
C ALA A 200 -0.89 -0.95 21.29
N GLY A 201 -0.71 -2.11 21.92
CA GLY A 201 -1.19 -2.39 23.28
C GLY A 201 -0.10 -2.33 24.36
N ARG A 202 1.18 -2.14 24.00
CA ARG A 202 2.31 -2.29 24.92
C ARG A 202 2.97 -0.97 25.29
N SER A 203 3.22 -0.09 24.33
CA SER A 203 3.81 1.23 24.57
C SER A 203 3.39 2.22 23.51
N ARG A 204 2.74 3.30 23.94
CA ARG A 204 2.33 4.41 23.05
C ARG A 204 3.53 5.04 22.35
N MET A 205 4.62 5.29 23.08
CA MET A 205 5.83 5.87 22.51
C MET A 205 6.44 4.95 21.44
N ALA A 206 6.51 3.64 21.72
CA ALA A 206 7.02 2.69 20.73
C ALA A 206 6.12 2.64 19.48
N HIS A 207 4.80 2.66 19.66
CA HIS A 207 3.83 2.65 18.56
C HIS A 207 3.92 3.92 17.69
N VAL A 208 3.97 5.09 18.32
CA VAL A 208 4.15 6.40 17.66
C VAL A 208 5.50 6.45 16.92
N ALA A 209 6.57 5.94 17.53
CA ALA A 209 7.90 5.93 16.93
C ALA A 209 7.95 5.09 15.65
N ILE A 210 7.42 3.86 15.66
CA ILE A 210 7.40 3.02 14.46
C ILE A 210 6.46 3.58 13.38
N GLN A 211 5.36 4.25 13.76
CA GLN A 211 4.48 4.97 12.83
C GLN A 211 5.22 6.13 12.18
N ALA A 212 5.97 6.91 12.97
CA ALA A 212 6.77 8.02 12.47
C ALA A 212 7.88 7.55 11.51
N VAL A 213 8.53 6.43 11.83
CA VAL A 213 9.52 5.81 10.92
C VAL A 213 8.86 5.41 9.61
N ALA A 214 7.72 4.71 9.64
CA ALA A 214 7.01 4.31 8.42
C ALA A 214 6.56 5.51 7.58
N GLY A 215 6.00 6.55 8.21
CA GLY A 215 5.61 7.78 7.53
C GLY A 215 6.80 8.53 6.93
N GLY A 216 7.89 8.65 7.68
CA GLY A 216 9.14 9.27 7.22
C GLY A 216 9.77 8.53 6.04
N VAL A 217 9.86 7.20 6.11
CA VAL A 217 10.36 6.37 5.00
C VAL A 217 9.51 6.56 3.74
N SER A 218 8.17 6.58 3.88
CA SER A 218 7.27 6.82 2.75
C SER A 218 7.49 8.19 2.11
N MET A 219 7.63 9.25 2.92
CA MET A 219 7.93 10.58 2.40
C MET A 219 9.28 10.63 1.69
N ILE A 220 10.33 10.04 2.27
CA ILE A 220 11.67 10.02 1.69
C ILE A 220 11.64 9.30 0.34
N ILE A 221 11.01 8.13 0.24
CA ILE A 221 10.89 7.39 -1.01
C ILE A 221 10.12 8.20 -2.05
N GLY A 222 9.01 8.84 -1.66
CA GLY A 222 8.24 9.70 -2.57
C GLY A 222 9.04 10.92 -3.05
N VAL A 223 9.84 11.56 -2.19
CA VAL A 223 10.70 12.70 -2.57
C VAL A 223 11.82 12.23 -3.51
N ILE A 224 12.46 11.10 -3.22
CA ILE A 224 13.50 10.52 -4.09
C ILE A 224 12.92 10.19 -5.47
N ALA A 225 11.75 9.54 -5.52
CA ALA A 225 11.07 9.23 -6.77
C ALA A 225 10.72 10.49 -7.57
N LEU A 226 10.20 11.54 -6.90
CA LEU A 226 9.90 12.80 -7.57
C LEU A 226 11.15 13.50 -8.10
N TRP A 227 12.27 13.39 -7.39
CA TRP A 227 13.55 13.96 -7.80
C TRP A 227 14.15 13.22 -9.00
N SER A 228 14.11 11.87 -9.01
CA SER A 228 14.64 11.08 -10.13
C SER A 228 13.93 11.38 -11.46
N LEU A 229 12.62 11.69 -11.40
CA LEU A 229 11.83 12.07 -12.58
C LEU A 229 12.24 13.41 -13.21
N ARG A 230 12.98 14.27 -12.51
CA ARG A 230 13.48 15.53 -13.10
C ARG A 230 14.69 15.32 -14.01
N GLY A 231 15.40 14.20 -13.84
CA GLY A 231 16.59 13.85 -14.63
C GLY A 231 16.30 13.05 -15.90
N THR A 232 15.05 12.62 -16.10
CA THR A 232 14.56 11.83 -17.26
C THR A 232 13.73 12.70 -18.20
#